data_AF-A0A554KSI2-F1
#
_entry.id   AF-A0A554KSI2-F1
#
_cell.length_a   1.000
_cell.length_b   1.000
_cell.length_c   1.000
_cell.angle_alpha   90.00
_cell.angle_beta   90.00
_cell.angle_gamma   90.00
#
_symmetry.space_group_name_H-M   'P 1'
#
loop_
_entity.id
_entity.type
_entity.pdbx_description
1 polymer ?
#
loop_
_entity_poly.entity_id
_entity_poly.type
_entity_poly.pdbx_seq_one_letter_code
_entity_poly.pdbx_strand_id
1 'polypeptide(L)'
;MTYLVLATVFSGLTFFLVKIVTSKIYPILYTFFLFLAFSKLDVSKATPILYIGSLVIATILSVIFLKESLNIYNIAGFILAALSIFLLLWK
;
A
#
# COMPACT_ATOMS: atom_id res chain seq x y z
N MET A 1 -8.64 6.48 10.54
CA MET A 1 -8.77 6.43 9.07
C MET A 1 -7.66 7.20 8.36
N THR A 2 -7.53 8.53 8.57
CA THR A 2 -6.53 9.39 7.89
C THR A 2 -5.08 8.89 7.96
N TYR A 3 -4.61 8.43 9.11
CA TYR A 3 -3.23 7.94 9.28
C TYR A 3 -2.92 6.62 8.56
N LEU A 4 -3.94 5.77 8.43
CA LEU A 4 -3.80 4.50 7.71
C LEU A 4 -3.71 4.78 6.21
N VAL A 5 -4.53 5.69 5.68
CA VAL A 5 -4.42 6.15 4.28
C VAL A 5 -3.04 6.73 4.01
N LEU A 6 -2.51 7.57 4.90
CA LEU A 6 -1.16 8.13 4.77
C LEU A 6 -0.09 7.04 4.75
N ALA A 7 -0.13 6.09 5.68
CA ALA A 7 0.83 4.98 5.73
C ALA A 7 0.77 4.12 4.46
N THR A 8 -0.42 3.85 3.94
CA THR A 8 -0.62 3.14 2.67
C THR A 8 -0.04 3.91 1.49
N VAL A 9 -0.32 5.21 1.39
CA VAL A 9 0.25 6.08 0.34
C VAL A 9 1.77 6.10 0.40
N PHE A 10 2.35 6.29 1.59
CA PHE A 10 3.80 6.26 1.79
C PHE A 10 4.43 4.91 1.44
N SER A 11 3.73 3.81 1.75
CA SER A 11 4.18 2.46 1.41
C SER A 11 4.17 2.17 -0.10
N GLY A 12 3.14 2.62 -0.82
CA GLY A 12 3.10 2.52 -2.28
C GLY A 12 4.16 3.41 -2.95
N LEU A 13 4.39 4.59 -2.38
CA LEU A 13 5.46 5.48 -2.80
C LEU A 13 6.85 4.85 -2.57
N THR A 14 7.04 4.09 -1.47
CA THR A 14 8.32 3.40 -1.20
C THR A 14 8.55 2.26 -2.17
N PHE A 15 7.56 1.44 -2.50
CA PHE A 15 7.71 0.42 -3.55
C PHE A 15 8.08 1.03 -4.90
N PHE A 16 7.41 2.13 -5.26
CA PHE A 16 7.68 2.84 -6.50
C PHE A 16 9.06 3.52 -6.51
N LEU A 17 9.46 4.16 -5.41
CA LEU A 17 10.75 4.84 -5.31
C LEU A 17 11.93 3.89 -5.09
N VAL A 18 11.76 2.76 -4.41
CA VAL A 18 12.78 1.70 -4.32
C VAL A 18 13.08 1.13 -5.71
N LYS A 19 12.06 1.04 -6.59
CA LYS A 19 12.25 0.67 -8.00
C LYS A 19 13.05 1.72 -8.79
N ILE A 20 13.12 2.97 -8.32
CA ILE A 20 13.68 4.11 -9.06
C ILE A 20 15.02 4.59 -8.48
N VAL A 21 15.07 5.00 -7.20
CA VAL A 21 16.24 5.62 -6.57
C VAL A 21 16.13 5.42 -5.05
N THR A 22 16.91 4.50 -4.49
CA THR A 22 17.01 4.26 -3.04
C THR A 22 17.43 5.53 -2.28
N SER A 23 16.50 6.09 -1.50
CA SER A 23 16.74 7.25 -0.63
C SER A 23 16.56 6.88 0.85
N LYS A 24 17.52 7.30 1.67
CA LYS A 24 17.65 6.96 3.11
C LYS A 24 16.58 7.58 4.02
N ILE A 25 15.80 8.55 3.52
CA ILE A 25 14.81 9.31 4.32
C ILE A 25 13.46 8.58 4.38
N TYR A 26 13.15 7.76 3.37
CA TYR A 26 11.86 7.07 3.27
C TYR A 26 11.55 6.02 4.35
N PRO A 27 12.49 5.16 4.80
CA PRO A 27 12.17 4.18 5.83
C PRO A 27 11.78 4.84 7.16
N ILE A 28 12.36 6.00 7.49
CA ILE A 28 12.05 6.73 8.72
C ILE A 28 10.59 7.23 8.71
N LEU A 29 10.16 7.85 7.60
CA LEU A 29 8.77 8.31 7.45
C LEU A 29 7.79 7.14 7.43
N TYR A 30 8.11 6.06 6.72
CA TYR A 30 7.27 4.86 6.68
C TYR A 30 7.09 4.27 8.08
N THR A 31 8.17 4.06 8.83
CA THR A 31 8.11 3.54 10.20
C THR A 31 7.34 4.47 11.13
N PHE A 32 7.48 5.79 11.00
CA PHE A 32 6.74 6.75 11.80
C PHE A 32 5.22 6.66 11.57
N PHE A 33 4.77 6.66 10.31
CA PHE A 33 3.34 6.52 10.01
C PHE A 33 2.78 5.16 10.39
N LEU A 34 3.57 4.11 10.24
CA LEU A 34 3.19 2.75 10.59
C LEU A 34 3.04 2.58 12.11
N PHE A 35 3.95 3.15 12.89
CA PHE A 35 3.84 3.24 14.35
C PHE A 35 2.55 3.97 14.76
N LEU A 36 2.27 5.11 14.11
CA LEU A 36 1.08 5.91 14.40
C LEU A 36 -0.24 5.25 13.95
N ALA A 37 -0.18 4.39 12.93
CA ALA A 37 -1.31 3.58 12.50
C ALA A 37 -1.59 2.45 13.50
N PHE A 38 -0.56 1.75 13.96
CA PHE A 38 -0.68 0.68 14.96
C PHE A 38 -1.04 1.18 16.36
N SER A 39 -0.76 2.44 16.67
CA SER A 39 -1.23 3.05 17.92
C SER A 39 -2.74 3.32 17.93
N LYS A 40 -3.43 3.24 16.78
CA LYS A 40 -4.86 3.56 16.65
C LYS A 40 -5.71 2.41 16.13
N LEU A 41 -5.09 1.37 15.58
CA LEU A 41 -5.76 0.23 14.97
C LEU A 41 -5.02 -1.05 15.33
N ASP A 42 -5.79 -2.12 15.56
CA ASP A 42 -5.21 -3.44 15.75
C ASP A 42 -4.36 -3.83 14.54
N VAL A 43 -3.18 -4.37 14.82
CA VAL A 43 -2.24 -4.83 13.81
C VAL A 43 -2.92 -5.83 12.85
N SER A 44 -3.80 -6.69 13.35
CA SER A 44 -4.57 -7.65 12.53
C SER A 44 -5.45 -7.00 11.46
N LYS A 45 -5.97 -5.78 11.69
CA LYS A 45 -6.78 -5.03 10.73
C LYS A 45 -5.95 -4.07 9.90
N ALA A 46 -4.91 -3.46 10.48
CA ALA A 46 -4.07 -2.49 9.80
C ALA A 46 -3.16 -3.12 8.75
N THR A 47 -2.60 -4.30 9.05
CA THR A 47 -1.59 -4.97 8.21
C THR A 47 -2.11 -5.34 6.81
N PRO A 48 -3.30 -5.97 6.66
CA PRO A 48 -3.85 -6.30 5.34
C PRO A 48 -4.11 -5.06 4.48
N ILE A 49 -4.63 -3.98 5.10
CA ILE A 49 -4.95 -2.75 4.37
C ILE A 49 -3.66 -2.03 3.92
N LEU A 50 -2.62 -2.02 4.77
CA LEU A 50 -1.32 -1.48 4.42
C LEU A 50 -0.73 -2.21 3.21
N TYR A 51 -0.62 -3.53 3.26
CA TYR A 51 -0.01 -4.29 2.16
C TYR A 51 -0.78 -4.16 0.85
N ILE A 52 -2.09 -4.40 0.87
CA ILE A 52 -2.88 -4.39 -0.37
C ILE A 52 -3.01 -2.97 -0.91
N GLY A 53 -3.26 -1.99 -0.05
CA GLY A 53 -3.32 -0.60 -0.48
C GLY A 53 -1.97 -0.09 -1.01
N SER A 54 -0.84 -0.53 -0.42
CA SER A 54 0.50 -0.21 -0.94
C SER A 54 0.68 -0.71 -2.35
N LEU A 55 0.20 -1.92 -2.63
CA LEU A 55 0.34 -2.62 -3.90
C LEU A 55 -0.52 -1.95 -4.98
N VAL A 56 -1.74 -1.55 -4.63
CA VAL A 56 -2.62 -0.77 -5.51
C VAL A 56 -1.97 0.57 -5.86
N ILE A 57 -1.51 1.33 -4.86
CA ILE A 57 -0.90 2.64 -5.08
C ILE A 57 0.39 2.53 -5.88
N ALA A 58 1.26 1.57 -5.56
CA ALA A 58 2.49 1.32 -6.30
C ALA A 58 2.22 1.00 -7.77
N THR A 59 1.15 0.25 -8.05
CA THR A 59 0.77 -0.10 -9.42
C THR A 59 0.19 1.09 -10.16
N ILE A 60 -0.68 1.88 -9.53
CA ILE A 60 -1.20 3.13 -10.12
C ILE A 60 -0.04 4.07 -10.46
N LEU A 61 0.91 4.26 -9.54
CA LEU A 61 2.10 5.07 -9.78
C LEU A 61 2.95 4.47 -10.91
N SER A 62 3.11 3.15 -10.96
CA SER A 62 3.86 2.49 -12.03
C SER A 62 3.23 2.71 -13.41
N VAL A 63 1.90 2.59 -13.53
CA VAL A 63 1.20 2.87 -14.79
C VAL A 63 1.34 4.33 -15.21
N ILE A 64 1.21 5.28 -14.27
CA ILE A 64 1.27 6.71 -14.58
C ILE A 64 2.69 7.14 -14.97
N PHE A 65 3.70 6.75 -14.20
CA PHE A 65 5.07 7.25 -14.36
C PHE A 65 5.94 6.38 -15.27
N LEU A 66 5.81 5.06 -15.20
CA LEU A 66 6.59 4.11 -16.00
C LEU A 66 5.86 3.70 -17.29
N LYS A 67 4.60 4.13 -17.47
CA LYS A 67 3.74 3.78 -18.62
C LYS A 67 3.63 2.27 -18.85
N GLU A 68 3.69 1.48 -17.77
CA GLU A 68 3.54 0.03 -17.84
C GLU A 68 2.10 -0.35 -18.21
N SER A 69 1.94 -1.35 -19.08
CA SER A 69 0.62 -1.85 -19.45
C SER A 69 0.04 -2.74 -18.34
N LEU A 70 -1.23 -2.50 -18.00
CA LEU A 70 -1.94 -3.37 -17.05
C LEU A 70 -2.35 -4.66 -17.74
N ASN A 71 -1.78 -5.77 -17.28
CA ASN A 71 -2.19 -7.10 -17.73
C ASN A 71 -3.49 -7.53 -17.02
N ILE A 72 -4.27 -8.39 -17.66
CA ILE A 72 -5.53 -8.91 -17.12
C ILE A 72 -5.32 -9.66 -15.80
N TYR A 73 -4.16 -10.30 -15.64
CA TYR A 73 -3.75 -10.93 -14.38
C TYR A 73 -3.58 -9.93 -13.24
N ASN A 74 -3.10 -8.71 -13.51
CA ASN A 74 -2.94 -7.67 -12.49
C ASN A 74 -4.31 -7.21 -12.00
N ILE A 75 -5.26 -7.05 -12.93
CA ILE A 75 -6.64 -6.67 -12.63
C ILE A 75 -7.33 -7.75 -11.80
N ALA A 76 -7.22 -9.02 -12.20
CA ALA A 76 -7.76 -10.14 -11.43
C ALA A 76 -7.15 -10.21 -10.02
N GLY A 77 -5.84 -9.98 -9.91
CA GLY A 77 -5.14 -9.87 -8.63
C GLY A 77 -5.69 -8.76 -7.73
N PHE A 78 -6.00 -7.58 -8.29
CA PHE A 78 -6.62 -6.50 -7.50
C PHE A 78 -8.03 -6.83 -7.02
N ILE A 79 -8.83 -7.48 -7.85
CA ILE A 79 -10.19 -7.90 -7.48
C ILE A 79 -10.12 -8.90 -6.32
N LEU A 80 -9.25 -9.90 -6.41
CA LEU A 80 -9.01 -10.88 -5.33
C LEU A 80 -8.50 -10.21 -4.05
N ALA A 81 -7.58 -9.25 -4.17
CA ALA A 81 -7.06 -8.52 -3.03
C ALA A 81 -8.14 -7.66 -2.35
N ALA A 82 -8.99 -6.97 -3.14
CA ALA A 82 -10.11 -6.20 -2.62
C ALA A 82 -11.14 -7.08 -1.90
N LEU A 83 -11.49 -8.23 -2.48
CA LEU A 83 -12.37 -9.23 -1.85
C LEU A 83 -11.78 -9.76 -0.55
N SER A 84 -10.46 -9.99 -0.51
CA SER A 84 -9.76 -10.45 0.69
C SER A 84 -9.82 -9.41 1.82
N ILE A 85 -9.60 -8.12 1.52
CA ILE A 85 -9.78 -7.04 2.52
C ILE A 85 -11.22 -7.01 3.00
N PHE A 86 -12.18 -7.06 2.08
CA PHE A 86 -13.60 -7.00 2.41
C PHE A 86 -14.00 -8.11 3.38
N LEU A 87 -13.64 -9.36 3.09
CA LEU A 87 -13.91 -10.51 3.97
C LEU A 87 -13.25 -10.36 5.35
N LEU A 88 -12.05 -9.79 5.40
CA LEU A 88 -11.29 -9.62 6.64
C LEU A 88 -11.86 -8.48 7.51
N LEU A 89 -12.47 -7.46 6.88
CA LEU A 89 -13.11 -6.33 7.56
C LEU A 89 -14.61 -6.55 7.85
N TRP A 90 -15.26 -7.55 7.25
CA TRP A 90 -16.69 -7.87 7.40
C TRP A 90 -17.08 -8.41 8.80
N LYS A 91 -16.21 -8.28 9.81
CA LYS A 91 -16.47 -8.74 11.17
C LYS A 91 -17.13 -7.68 12.04
#